data_AF-A0A656JPZ7-F1
#
_entry.id   AF-A0A656JPZ7-F1
#
_cell.length_a   1.000
_cell.length_b   1.000
_cell.length_c   1.000
_cell.angle_alpha   90.00
_cell.angle_beta   90.00
_cell.angle_gamma   90.00
#
_symmetry.space_group_name_H-M   'P 1'
#
loop_
_entity.id
_entity.type
_entity.pdbx_description
1 polymer ?
#
loop_
_entity_poly.entity_id
_entity_poly.type
_entity_poly.pdbx_seq_one_letter_code
_entity_poly.pdbx_strand_id
1 'polypeptide(L)'
;MCFGSEGRREQTLHTDQDNGILFEASDAAEAEQIRTLLLPIAERINQSLAQCGFTLCKGNIMAGNPDLCLSRLEWSRRFSAFIREAPPENLLASSIYF
;
A
#
# COMPACT_ATOMS: atom_id res chain seq x y z
N MET A 1 5.09 4.42 -0.81
CA MET A 1 5.75 3.26 -0.17
C MET A 1 5.60 2.08 -1.10
N CYS A 2 6.63 1.24 -1.23
CA CYS A 2 6.57 -0.02 -1.98
C CYS A 2 6.41 -1.18 -1.00
N PHE A 3 5.65 -2.19 -1.37
CA PHE A 3 5.39 -3.40 -0.59
C PHE A 3 5.82 -4.64 -1.38
N GLY A 4 5.70 -5.84 -0.80
CA GLY A 4 5.95 -7.09 -1.51
C GLY A 4 7.37 -7.22 -2.05
N SER A 5 7.53 -7.93 -3.16
CA SER A 5 8.84 -8.16 -3.81
C SER A 5 9.56 -6.86 -4.21
N GLU A 6 8.81 -5.79 -4.52
CA GLU A 6 9.33 -4.44 -4.76
C GLU A 6 9.96 -3.82 -3.50
N GLY A 7 9.38 -4.10 -2.32
CA GLY A 7 9.98 -3.77 -1.04
C GLY A 7 11.23 -4.60 -0.72
N ARG A 8 11.23 -5.89 -1.11
CA ARG A 8 12.31 -6.85 -0.83
C ARG A 8 13.47 -6.84 -1.83
N ARG A 9 13.32 -6.14 -2.96
CA ARG A 9 14.29 -6.13 -4.07
C ARG A 9 14.47 -7.50 -4.73
N GLU A 10 13.45 -8.35 -4.71
CA GLU A 10 13.45 -9.71 -5.28
C GLU A 10 12.62 -9.77 -6.58
N GLN A 11 12.83 -8.83 -7.51
CA GLN A 11 12.05 -8.75 -8.74
C GLN A 11 12.31 -9.95 -9.68
N THR A 12 11.24 -10.64 -10.07
CA THR A 12 11.20 -11.58 -11.20
C THR A 12 10.54 -10.93 -12.43
N LEU A 13 10.76 -11.49 -13.63
CA LEU A 13 10.33 -10.95 -14.95
C LEU A 13 8.82 -10.63 -15.11
N HIS A 14 7.97 -11.04 -14.17
CA HIS A 14 6.55 -10.67 -14.10
C HIS A 14 6.30 -10.06 -12.71
N THR A 15 6.40 -8.73 -12.61
CA THR A 15 6.11 -8.00 -11.37
C THR A 15 4.74 -7.32 -11.47
N ASP A 16 3.89 -7.52 -10.47
CA ASP A 16 2.68 -6.76 -10.26
C ASP A 16 2.93 -5.57 -9.32
N GLN A 17 2.04 -4.59 -9.35
CA GLN A 17 2.21 -3.36 -8.59
C GLN A 17 1.82 -3.53 -7.12
N ASP A 18 2.79 -3.39 -6.21
CA ASP A 18 2.57 -3.39 -4.76
C ASP A 18 2.99 -2.04 -4.14
N ASN A 19 2.04 -1.10 -4.03
CA ASN A 19 2.34 0.26 -3.55
C ASN A 19 1.20 0.89 -2.75
N GLY A 20 1.54 1.93 -1.98
CA GLY A 20 0.60 2.74 -1.22
C GLY A 20 1.12 4.14 -0.93
N ILE A 21 0.22 5.04 -0.54
CA ILE A 21 0.51 6.44 -0.22
C ILE A 21 0.39 6.65 1.29
N LEU A 22 1.39 7.37 1.83
CA LEU A 22 1.37 7.92 3.18
C LEU A 22 1.41 9.44 3.07
N PHE A 23 0.53 10.11 3.79
CA PHE A 23 0.51 11.58 3.89
C PHE A 23 0.30 12.02 5.34
N GLU A 24 0.54 13.29 5.65
CA GLU A 24 0.21 13.88 6.96
C GLU A 24 -1.17 14.52 6.93
N ALA A 25 -1.89 14.39 8.04
CA ALA A 25 -3.16 15.06 8.29
C ALA A 25 -3.30 15.27 9.80
N SER A 26 -3.85 16.40 10.20
CA SER A 26 -4.09 16.78 11.60
C SER A 26 -5.26 16.02 12.22
N ASP A 27 -6.28 15.70 11.42
CA ASP A 27 -7.45 14.93 11.84
C ASP A 27 -8.02 14.05 10.70
N ALA A 28 -9.11 13.34 11.00
CA ALA A 28 -9.75 12.44 10.05
C ALA A 28 -10.48 13.19 8.91
N ALA A 29 -10.96 14.40 9.15
CA ALA A 29 -11.65 15.18 8.13
C ALA A 29 -10.66 15.73 7.09
N GLU A 30 -9.53 16.26 7.55
CA GLU A 30 -8.42 16.65 6.69
C GLU A 30 -7.84 15.44 5.94
N ALA A 31 -7.74 14.28 6.60
CA ALA A 31 -7.25 13.07 5.95
C ALA A 31 -8.12 12.65 4.77
N GLU A 32 -9.45 12.72 4.91
CA GLU A 32 -10.38 12.41 3.83
C GLU A 32 -10.31 13.42 2.67
N GLN A 33 -10.16 14.71 2.99
CA GLN A 33 -9.97 15.77 1.98
C GLN A 33 -8.70 15.54 1.16
N ILE A 34 -7.57 15.27 1.82
CA ILE A 34 -6.30 14.99 1.14
C ILE A 34 -6.41 13.72 0.30
N ARG A 35 -6.99 12.64 0.85
CA ARG A 35 -7.18 11.38 0.13
C ARG A 35 -8.01 11.57 -1.15
N THR A 36 -9.08 12.36 -1.08
CA THR A 36 -9.92 12.68 -2.24
C THR A 36 -9.12 13.31 -3.38
N LEU A 37 -8.12 14.14 -3.06
CA LEU A 37 -7.23 14.75 -4.04
C LEU A 37 -6.17 13.79 -4.58
N LEU A 38 -5.69 12.87 -3.74
CA LEU A 38 -4.60 11.94 -4.08
C LEU A 38 -5.08 10.74 -4.90
N LEU A 39 -6.29 10.23 -4.64
CA LEU A 39 -6.79 9.02 -5.29
C LEU A 39 -6.81 9.10 -6.82
N PRO A 40 -7.34 10.15 -7.48
CA PRO A 40 -7.33 10.23 -8.93
C PRO A 40 -5.91 10.27 -9.52
N ILE A 41 -4.96 10.86 -8.78
CA ILE A 41 -3.55 10.92 -9.17
C ILE A 41 -2.93 9.52 -9.06
N ALA A 42 -3.20 8.83 -7.94
CA ALA A 42 -2.71 7.49 -7.68
C ALA A 42 -3.21 6.48 -8.72
N GLU A 43 -4.52 6.50 -9.02
CA GLU A 43 -5.12 5.67 -10.06
C GLU A 43 -4.46 5.90 -11.42
N ARG A 44 -4.26 7.16 -11.79
CA ARG A 44 -3.59 7.52 -13.05
C ARG A 44 -2.14 7.03 -13.08
N ILE A 45 -1.41 7.12 -11.97
CA ILE A 45 -0.06 6.56 -11.85
C ILE A 45 -0.08 5.04 -12.02
N ASN A 46 -0.98 4.33 -11.33
CA ASN A 46 -1.09 2.87 -11.44
C ASN A 46 -1.41 2.45 -12.88
N GLN A 47 -2.29 3.17 -13.58
CA GLN A 47 -2.59 2.90 -14.99
C GLN A 47 -1.41 3.20 -15.93
N SER A 48 -0.69 4.30 -15.72
CA SER A 48 0.53 4.59 -16.49
C SER A 48 1.60 3.52 -16.31
N LEU A 49 1.79 3.04 -15.07
CA LEU A 49 2.71 1.92 -14.79
C LEU A 49 2.27 0.64 -15.50
N ALA A 50 0.96 0.35 -15.55
CA ALA A 50 0.42 -0.78 -16.30
C ALA A 50 0.70 -0.67 -17.81
N GLN A 51 0.61 0.53 -18.38
CA GLN A 51 0.97 0.78 -19.78
C GLN A 51 2.47 0.60 -20.05
N CYS A 52 3.32 0.83 -19.05
CA CYS A 52 4.76 0.57 -19.11
C CYS A 52 5.15 -0.91 -18.87
N GLY A 53 4.18 -1.80 -18.63
CA GLY A 53 4.41 -3.23 -18.43
C GLY A 53 4.41 -3.71 -16.98
N PHE A 54 4.19 -2.82 -16.00
CA PHE A 54 4.01 -3.19 -14.59
C PHE A 54 2.53 -3.51 -14.33
N THR A 55 2.14 -4.77 -14.47
CA THR A 55 0.72 -5.16 -14.42
C THR A 55 0.04 -4.76 -13.10
N LEU A 56 -1.25 -4.41 -13.17
CA LEU A 56 -2.05 -4.12 -11.98
C LEU A 56 -2.08 -5.35 -11.07
N CYS A 57 -1.91 -5.14 -9.76
CA CYS A 57 -1.99 -6.21 -8.76
C CYS A 57 -3.43 -6.73 -8.63
N LYS A 58 -3.61 -8.06 -8.78
CA LYS A 58 -4.92 -8.72 -8.68
C LYS A 58 -5.52 -8.61 -7.27
N GLY A 59 -4.66 -8.48 -6.25
CA GLY A 59 -5.07 -8.25 -4.87
C GLY A 59 -5.46 -6.81 -4.56
N ASN A 60 -5.42 -5.91 -5.55
CA ASN A 60 -5.67 -4.48 -5.39
C ASN A 60 -4.76 -3.82 -4.33
N ILE A 61 -3.50 -4.28 -4.26
CA ILE A 61 -2.47 -3.76 -3.34
C ILE A 61 -1.76 -2.55 -3.98
N MET A 62 -2.52 -1.50 -4.30
CA MET A 62 -2.03 -0.36 -5.07
C MET A 62 -2.47 0.96 -4.44
N ALA A 63 -1.73 2.04 -4.73
CA ALA A 63 -1.98 3.39 -4.22
C ALA A 63 -3.36 3.96 -4.60
N GLY A 64 -3.93 3.54 -5.73
CA GLY A 64 -5.30 3.87 -6.12
C GLY A 64 -6.38 3.21 -5.26
N ASN A 65 -6.03 2.23 -4.41
CA ASN A 65 -6.94 1.70 -3.41
C ASN A 65 -7.04 2.66 -2.20
N PRO A 66 -8.23 3.16 -1.84
CA PRO A 66 -8.42 4.01 -0.66
C PRO A 66 -7.88 3.41 0.63
N ASP A 67 -7.88 2.08 0.78
CA ASP A 67 -7.35 1.40 1.97
C ASP A 67 -5.82 1.45 2.08
N LEU A 68 -5.14 1.87 0.99
CA LEU A 68 -3.69 1.99 0.88
C LEU A 68 -3.25 3.43 0.55
N CYS A 69 -4.18 4.39 0.60
CA CYS A 69 -3.93 5.82 0.52
C CYS A 69 -4.36 6.47 1.84
N LEU A 70 -3.47 6.46 2.82
CA LEU A 70 -3.81 6.78 4.21
C LEU A 70 -2.92 7.86 4.80
N SER A 71 -3.44 8.54 5.81
CA SER A 71 -2.63 9.37 6.69
C SER A 71 -1.65 8.52 7.51
N ARG A 72 -0.59 9.16 8.04
CA ARG A 72 0.37 8.53 8.95
C ARG A 72 -0.31 7.89 10.17
N LEU A 73 -1.33 8.55 10.73
CA LEU A 73 -2.06 8.04 11.89
C LEU A 73 -2.83 6.76 11.57
N GLU A 74 -3.48 6.71 10.41
CA GLU A 74 -4.22 5.53 9.95
C GLU A 74 -3.29 4.35 9.63
N TRP A 75 -2.16 4.61 8.94
CA TRP A 75 -1.13 3.59 8.75
C TRP A 75 -0.64 3.02 10.08
N SER A 76 -0.32 3.89 11.04
CA SER A 76 0.14 3.46 12.37
C SER A 76 -0.88 2.58 13.09
N ARG A 77 -2.17 2.93 13.02
CA ARG A 77 -3.27 2.12 13.57
C ARG A 77 -3.36 0.76 12.88
N ARG A 78 -3.27 0.73 11.55
CA ARG A 78 -3.33 -0.50 10.75
C ARG A 78 -2.20 -1.46 11.07
N PHE A 79 -0.96 -0.98 11.10
CA PHE A 79 0.19 -1.79 11.51
C PHE A 79 0.06 -2.31 12.94
N SER A 80 -0.40 -1.45 13.87
CA SER A 80 -0.61 -1.87 15.26
C SER A 80 -1.67 -2.97 15.40
N ALA A 81 -2.72 -2.95 14.57
CA ALA A 81 -3.72 -4.01 14.53
C ALA A 81 -3.12 -5.33 14.01
N PHE A 82 -2.38 -5.30 12.91
CA PHE A 82 -1.72 -6.49 12.34
C PHE A 82 -0.76 -7.16 13.33
N ILE A 83 0.02 -6.37 14.09
CA ILE A 83 0.94 -6.92 15.09
C ILE A 83 0.18 -7.60 16.25
N ARG A 84 -0.99 -7.08 16.64
CA ARG A 84 -1.79 -7.63 17.75
C ARG A 84 -2.60 -8.86 17.36
N GLU A 85 -3.05 -8.93 16.12
CA GLU A 85 -3.92 -10.00 15.61
C GLU A 85 -3.14 -11.21 15.06
N ALA A 86 -1.82 -11.11 14.91
CA ALA A 86 -0.97 -12.27 14.63
C ALA A 86 -0.67 -13.00 15.96
N PRO A 87 -1.27 -14.18 16.24
CA PRO A 87 -0.84 -14.96 17.39
C PRO A 87 0.63 -15.39 17.20
N PRO A 88 1.39 -15.58 18.30
CA PRO A 88 2.83 -15.88 18.26
C PRO A 88 3.21 -17.16 17.47
N GLU A 89 2.25 -17.98 17.07
CA GLU A 89 2.44 -19.16 16.21
C GLU A 89 2.58 -18.86 14.71
N ASN A 90 2.36 -17.62 14.24
CA ASN A 90 2.50 -17.25 12.82
C ASN A 90 3.78 -16.46 12.48
N LEU A 91 4.82 -16.56 13.32
CA LEU A 91 6.17 -16.06 13.00
C LEU A 91 6.78 -16.68 11.72
N LEU A 92 6.17 -17.73 11.15
CA LEU A 92 6.51 -18.29 9.84
C LEU A 92 5.98 -17.49 8.63
N ALA A 93 5.11 -16.48 8.83
CA ALA A 93 4.62 -15.60 7.76
C ALA A 93 5.48 -14.32 7.58
N SER A 94 6.58 -14.18 8.33
CA SER A 94 7.46 -13.01 8.24
C SER A 94 8.21 -12.88 6.91
N SER A 95 8.09 -13.84 5.98
CA SER A 95 8.73 -13.76 4.65
C SER A 95 7.95 -12.92 3.62
N ILE A 96 6.83 -12.31 4.02
CA ILE A 96 6.03 -11.45 3.13
C ILE A 96 6.22 -9.95 3.46
N TYR A 97 6.62 -9.63 4.69
CA TYR A 97 6.80 -8.25 5.17
C TYR A 97 8.26 -7.78 5.25
N PHE A 98 9.25 -8.65 5.02
CA PHE A 98 10.69 -8.32 4.94
C PHE A 98 11.30 -8.82 3.67
#